data_AF-A0A850NUI8-F1
#
_entry.id   AF-A0A850NUI8-F1
#
_cell.length_a   1.000
_cell.length_b   1.000
_cell.length_c   1.000
_cell.angle_alpha   90.00
_cell.angle_beta   90.00
_cell.angle_gamma   90.00
#
_symmetry.space_group_name_H-M   'P 1'
#
loop_
_entity.id
_entity.type
_entity.pdbx_description
1 polymer ?
#
loop_
_entity_poly.entity_id
_entity_poly.type
_entity_poly.pdbx_seq_one_letter_code
_entity_poly.pdbx_strand_id
1 'polypeptide(L)'
;APLPGDRRLDCRGTAATDALAGLRGIRGEMVMLSSREVALSRPVRLLHPRIPLYVVPRGDGRFMVGATMLEGGRAGPMTLRSAVELMNAAYALHPAFAEAEMLELGAGLRPGFDDNLPALIRDAAGVWHANGAFRHGFLLGPWLGAQAVSALD
;
A
#
# COMPACT_ATOMS: atom_id res chain seq x y z
N ALA A 1 -29.51 3.91 16.11
CA ALA A 1 -28.70 3.42 17.25
C ALA A 1 -28.38 1.94 16.99
N PRO A 2 -27.23 1.42 17.44
CA PRO A 2 -26.94 -0.01 17.31
C PRO A 2 -28.01 -0.85 18.04
N LEU A 3 -28.37 -1.99 17.48
CA LEU A 3 -29.34 -2.91 18.05
C LEU A 3 -28.69 -3.82 19.11
N PRO A 4 -29.46 -4.31 20.09
CA PRO A 4 -28.95 -5.31 21.02
C PRO A 4 -28.45 -6.55 20.27
N GLY A 5 -27.18 -6.91 20.47
CA GLY A 5 -26.54 -8.05 19.80
C GLY A 5 -25.71 -7.73 18.55
N ASP A 6 -25.69 -6.47 18.09
CA ASP A 6 -24.89 -6.07 16.94
C ASP A 6 -23.38 -6.22 17.21
N ARG A 7 -22.69 -6.97 16.34
CA ARG A 7 -21.22 -7.02 16.32
C ARG A 7 -20.69 -6.10 15.23
N ARG A 8 -19.72 -5.26 15.59
CA ARG A 8 -19.16 -4.24 14.69
C ARG A 8 -17.67 -4.50 14.47
N LEU A 9 -17.27 -4.50 13.20
CA LEU A 9 -15.89 -4.60 12.76
C LEU A 9 -15.52 -3.36 11.93
N ASP A 10 -14.55 -2.58 12.40
CA ASP A 10 -13.95 -1.46 11.69
C ASP A 10 -12.73 -1.96 10.88
N CYS A 11 -12.84 -1.80 9.56
CA CYS A 11 -11.78 -2.11 8.59
C CYS A 11 -11.43 -0.87 7.74
N ARG A 12 -11.62 0.36 8.25
CA ARG A 12 -11.45 1.61 7.49
C ARG A 12 -9.99 1.94 7.13
N GLY A 13 -9.03 1.12 7.52
CA GLY A 13 -7.61 1.34 7.23
C GLY A 13 -7.10 2.62 7.89
N THR A 14 -6.37 3.45 7.15
CA THR A 14 -5.82 4.72 7.69
C THR A 14 -6.90 5.69 8.16
N ALA A 15 -8.15 5.57 7.71
CA ALA A 15 -9.23 6.43 8.21
C ALA A 15 -9.64 6.12 9.66
N ALA A 16 -9.14 5.04 10.27
CA ALA A 16 -9.41 4.69 11.67
C ALA A 16 -8.42 5.31 12.68
N THR A 17 -7.57 6.25 12.26
CA THR A 17 -6.65 6.97 13.17
C THR A 17 -7.38 7.83 14.20
N ASP A 18 -8.67 8.11 13.96
CA ASP A 18 -9.58 8.77 14.91
C ASP A 18 -9.93 7.88 16.12
N ALA A 19 -9.88 6.56 15.94
CA ALA A 19 -10.30 5.57 16.94
C ALA A 19 -9.14 4.70 17.47
N LEU A 20 -8.04 4.56 16.73
CA LEU A 20 -6.92 3.69 17.07
C LEU A 20 -5.65 4.48 17.40
N ALA A 21 -5.33 4.55 18.68
CA ALA A 21 -4.06 5.11 19.15
C ALA A 21 -2.88 4.31 18.56
N GLY A 22 -1.86 5.03 18.09
CA GLY A 22 -0.66 4.42 17.48
C GLY A 22 -0.85 3.95 16.03
N LEU A 23 -2.07 4.01 15.47
CA LEU A 23 -2.24 3.80 14.04
C LEU A 23 -1.69 5.02 13.29
N ARG A 24 -0.84 4.76 12.29
CA ARG A 24 -0.25 5.80 11.44
C ARG A 24 -0.40 5.46 9.95
N GLY A 25 -0.36 6.50 9.13
CA GLY A 25 -0.33 6.39 7.67
C GLY A 25 1.10 6.40 7.17
N ILE A 26 1.52 5.32 6.52
CA ILE A 26 2.79 5.28 5.78
C ILE A 26 2.48 5.54 4.32
N ARG A 27 3.06 6.60 3.78
CA ARG A 27 2.77 7.00 2.41
C ARG A 27 3.59 6.18 1.44
N GLY A 28 2.90 5.71 0.40
CA GLY A 28 3.50 5.04 -0.73
C GLY A 28 3.08 5.69 -2.03
N GLU A 29 4.07 5.99 -2.86
CA GLU A 29 3.86 6.52 -4.20
C GLU A 29 4.35 5.54 -5.25
N MET A 30 3.71 5.61 -6.41
CA MET A 30 3.97 4.74 -7.55
C MET A 30 3.75 5.51 -8.85
N VAL A 31 4.34 5.00 -9.93
CA VAL A 31 4.11 5.48 -11.30
C VAL A 31 3.53 4.34 -12.12
N MET A 32 2.48 4.61 -12.89
CA MET A 32 1.99 3.71 -13.92
C MET A 32 2.58 4.10 -15.27
N LEU A 33 3.22 3.16 -15.93
CA LEU A 33 3.84 3.33 -17.25
C LEU A 33 3.20 2.39 -18.27
N SER A 34 3.21 2.80 -19.54
CA SER A 34 2.86 1.96 -20.69
C SER A 34 4.04 1.86 -21.64
N SER A 35 4.44 0.64 -22.02
CA SER A 35 5.44 0.40 -23.04
C SER A 35 5.15 -0.90 -23.78
N ARG A 36 5.32 -0.87 -25.11
CA ARG A 36 5.26 -2.08 -25.95
C ARG A 36 6.62 -2.73 -26.15
N GLU A 37 7.69 -2.04 -25.76
CA GLU A 37 9.08 -2.48 -25.94
C GLU A 37 9.59 -3.28 -24.74
N VAL A 38 8.94 -3.12 -23.58
CA VAL A 38 9.24 -3.90 -22.39
C VAL A 38 8.27 -5.08 -22.27
N ALA A 39 8.81 -6.27 -22.03
CA ALA A 39 8.02 -7.47 -21.75
C ALA A 39 8.49 -8.14 -20.44
N LEU A 40 7.64 -8.10 -19.41
CA LEU A 40 7.88 -8.79 -18.13
C LEU A 40 6.73 -9.76 -17.85
N SER A 41 7.04 -11.03 -17.62
CA SER A 41 6.05 -12.07 -17.29
C SER A 41 5.75 -12.19 -15.80
N ARG A 42 6.54 -11.52 -14.96
CA ARG A 42 6.42 -11.56 -13.49
C ARG A 42 6.92 -10.25 -12.88
N PRO A 43 6.53 -9.93 -11.64
CA PRO A 43 7.12 -8.83 -10.91
C PRO A 43 8.65 -8.94 -10.84
N VAL A 44 9.34 -7.84 -11.09
CA VAL A 44 10.80 -7.73 -10.95
C VAL A 44 11.08 -6.80 -9.78
N ARG A 45 12.02 -7.19 -8.91
CA ARG A 45 12.48 -6.35 -7.80
C ARG A 45 13.94 -6.00 -8.01
N LEU A 46 14.24 -4.71 -8.03
CA LEU A 46 15.60 -4.22 -8.03
C LEU A 46 16.14 -4.25 -6.60
N LEU A 47 17.23 -4.98 -6.40
CA LEU A 47 17.94 -5.02 -5.13
C LEU A 47 19.02 -3.95 -5.14
N HIS A 48 18.64 -2.70 -4.88
CA HIS A 48 19.56 -1.57 -4.80
C HIS A 48 19.60 -0.99 -3.38
N PRO A 49 20.77 -0.69 -2.79
CA PRO A 49 20.89 -0.24 -1.41
C PRO A 49 20.11 1.04 -1.08
N ARG A 50 19.88 1.90 -2.09
CA ARG A 50 19.21 3.20 -1.93
C ARG A 50 17.83 3.30 -2.58
N ILE A 51 17.53 2.41 -3.51
CA ILE A 51 16.36 2.54 -4.38
C ILE A 51 15.54 1.25 -4.28
N PRO A 52 14.55 1.19 -3.37
CA PRO A 52 13.66 0.06 -3.28
C PRO A 52 12.64 0.11 -4.43
N LEU A 53 13.00 -0.45 -5.58
CA LEU A 53 12.14 -0.50 -6.77
C LEU A 53 11.61 -1.91 -6.99
N TYR A 54 10.32 -2.01 -7.31
CA TYR A 54 9.76 -3.15 -8.01
C TYR A 54 8.94 -2.67 -9.20
N VAL A 55 8.87 -3.52 -10.22
CA VAL A 55 8.07 -3.33 -11.42
C VAL A 55 7.11 -4.49 -11.52
N VAL A 56 5.81 -4.19 -11.48
CA VAL A 56 4.74 -5.19 -11.55
C VAL A 56 4.05 -5.07 -12.91
N PRO A 57 4.12 -6.08 -13.78
CA PRO A 57 3.33 -6.10 -15.01
C PRO A 57 1.84 -6.19 -14.66
N ARG A 58 1.02 -5.38 -15.35
CA ARG A 58 -0.44 -5.32 -15.18
C ARG A 58 -1.21 -5.82 -16.41
N GLY A 59 -0.50 -6.37 -17.40
CA GLY A 59 -1.07 -6.74 -18.70
C GLY A 59 -1.08 -5.58 -19.69
N ASP A 60 -1.21 -5.91 -20.98
CA ASP A 60 -1.32 -4.94 -22.08
C ASP A 60 -0.19 -3.89 -22.15
N GLY A 61 1.05 -4.31 -21.83
CA GLY A 61 2.21 -3.40 -21.82
C GLY A 61 2.19 -2.38 -20.68
N ARG A 62 1.33 -2.56 -19.66
CA ARG A 62 1.25 -1.66 -18.50
C ARG A 62 2.10 -2.16 -17.34
N PHE A 63 2.78 -1.23 -16.67
CA PHE A 63 3.68 -1.52 -15.58
C PHE A 63 3.42 -0.57 -14.42
N MET A 64 3.26 -1.13 -13.22
CA MET A 64 3.34 -0.34 -12.00
C MET A 64 4.77 -0.34 -11.48
N VAL A 65 5.35 0.84 -11.38
CA VAL A 65 6.68 1.07 -10.83
C VAL A 65 6.51 1.65 -9.45
N GLY A 66 7.03 0.96 -8.44
CA GLY A 66 6.88 1.44 -7.08
C GLY A 66 7.61 0.60 -6.05
N ALA A 67 7.37 0.85 -4.77
CA ALA A 67 6.72 2.06 -4.29
C ALA A 67 7.55 2.63 -3.14
N THR A 68 7.48 3.95 -2.97
CA THR A 68 8.14 4.63 -1.86
C THR A 68 7.55 4.17 -0.52
N MET A 69 8.31 4.41 0.55
CA MET A 69 7.87 4.24 1.94
C MET A 69 8.29 5.50 2.70
N LEU A 70 7.34 6.42 2.84
CA LEU A 70 7.56 7.71 3.51
C LEU A 70 6.77 7.73 4.82
N GLU A 71 7.50 7.82 5.93
CA GLU A 71 6.90 7.96 7.26
C GLU A 71 6.24 9.33 7.44
N GLY A 72 5.16 9.37 8.21
CA GLY A 72 4.42 10.61 8.51
C GLY A 72 3.74 11.25 7.29
N GLY A 73 3.51 10.49 6.23
CA GLY A 73 3.06 11.04 4.96
C GLY A 73 1.61 11.50 4.97
N ARG A 74 1.37 12.70 4.45
CA ARG A 74 0.03 13.25 4.24
C ARG A 74 -0.67 12.62 3.03
N ALA A 75 -1.99 12.63 3.04
CA ALA A 75 -2.77 12.39 1.83
C ALA A 75 -2.48 13.48 0.77
N GLY A 76 -2.72 13.11 -0.50
CA GLY A 76 -2.61 14.02 -1.64
C GLY A 76 -1.57 13.59 -2.69
N PRO A 77 -1.36 14.45 -3.70
CA PRO A 77 -0.61 14.11 -4.90
C PRO A 77 0.83 13.70 -4.63
N MET A 78 1.37 12.84 -5.50
CA MET A 78 2.77 12.43 -5.51
C MET A 78 3.73 13.63 -5.44
N THR A 79 4.84 13.48 -4.73
CA THR A 79 5.90 14.48 -4.67
C THR A 79 6.78 14.41 -5.91
N LEU A 80 7.32 15.56 -6.33
CA LEU A 80 8.28 15.63 -7.42
C LEU A 80 9.51 14.75 -7.16
N ARG A 81 9.98 14.70 -5.91
CA ARG A 81 11.12 13.85 -5.50
C ARG A 81 10.87 12.40 -5.87
N SER A 82 9.75 11.84 -5.41
CA SER A 82 9.44 10.44 -5.62
C SER A 82 9.17 10.12 -7.09
N ALA A 83 8.58 11.05 -7.84
CA ALA A 83 8.41 10.90 -9.28
C ALA A 83 9.77 10.77 -9.97
N VAL A 84 10.69 11.72 -9.73
CA VAL A 84 12.03 11.71 -10.33
C VAL A 84 12.83 10.46 -9.93
N GLU A 85 12.79 10.07 -8.65
CA GLU A 85 13.50 8.89 -8.16
C GLU A 85 12.98 7.59 -8.81
N LEU A 86 11.66 7.39 -8.86
CA LEU A 86 11.07 6.19 -9.46
C LEU A 86 11.26 6.12 -10.98
N MET A 87 11.14 7.24 -11.69
CA MET A 87 11.35 7.30 -13.14
C MET A 87 12.81 7.02 -13.52
N ASN A 88 13.76 7.65 -12.82
CA ASN A 88 15.18 7.37 -13.05
C ASN A 88 15.53 5.91 -12.74
N ALA A 89 14.91 5.34 -11.70
CA ALA A 89 15.10 3.94 -11.36
C ALA A 89 14.52 2.99 -12.42
N ALA A 90 13.36 3.30 -13.01
CA ALA A 90 12.78 2.54 -14.11
C ALA A 90 13.70 2.58 -15.35
N TYR A 91 14.21 3.76 -15.71
CA TYR A 91 15.14 3.91 -16.81
C TYR A 91 16.45 3.13 -16.58
N ALA A 92 17.01 3.20 -15.37
CA ALA A 92 18.21 2.46 -15.01
C ALA A 92 17.99 0.94 -15.03
N LEU A 93 16.76 0.46 -14.75
CA LEU A 93 16.42 -0.95 -14.82
C LEU A 93 16.35 -1.45 -16.26
N HIS A 94 15.73 -0.67 -17.16
CA HIS A 94 15.64 -1.02 -18.58
C HIS A 94 15.49 0.25 -19.43
N PRO A 95 16.37 0.50 -20.42
CA PRO A 95 16.39 1.76 -21.17
C PRO A 95 15.11 2.01 -21.97
N ALA A 96 14.39 0.97 -22.41
CA ALA A 96 13.10 1.13 -23.09
C ALA A 96 11.96 1.69 -22.22
N PHE A 97 12.19 1.88 -20.91
CA PHE A 97 11.29 2.69 -20.09
C PHE A 97 11.44 4.20 -20.32
N ALA A 98 12.50 4.67 -21.00
CA ALA A 98 12.67 6.09 -21.32
C ALA A 98 11.56 6.62 -22.23
N GLU A 99 11.11 5.81 -23.19
CA GLU A 99 10.05 6.15 -24.15
C GLU A 99 8.67 5.65 -23.68
N ALA A 100 8.57 5.17 -22.44
CA ALA A 100 7.29 4.72 -21.89
C ALA A 100 6.35 5.90 -21.60
N GLU A 101 5.07 5.74 -21.93
CA GLU A 101 4.06 6.74 -21.63
C GLU A 101 3.74 6.72 -20.13
N MET A 102 3.69 7.90 -19.50
CA MET A 102 3.22 8.05 -18.13
C MET A 102 1.69 8.02 -18.11
N LEU A 103 1.12 7.02 -17.46
CA LEU A 103 -0.33 6.87 -17.32
C LEU A 103 -0.85 7.51 -16.04
N GLU A 104 -0.13 7.36 -14.92
CA GLU A 104 -0.58 7.83 -13.61
C GLU A 104 0.60 8.09 -12.67
N LEU A 105 0.49 9.13 -11.85
CA LEU A 105 1.32 9.36 -10.67
C LEU A 105 0.45 9.14 -9.42
N GLY A 106 0.59 7.98 -8.79
CA GLY A 106 -0.26 7.54 -7.70
C GLY A 106 0.35 7.77 -6.32
N ALA A 107 -0.48 8.10 -5.33
CA ALA A 107 -0.09 8.19 -3.93
C ALA A 107 -1.20 7.66 -3.01
N GLY A 108 -0.82 6.87 -2.01
CA GLY A 108 -1.76 6.32 -1.03
C GLY A 108 -1.14 6.18 0.35
N LEU A 109 -2.00 6.03 1.37
CA LEU A 109 -1.58 5.77 2.74
C LEU A 109 -1.82 4.30 3.09
N ARG A 110 -0.82 3.69 3.71
CA ARG A 110 -0.86 2.33 4.23
C ARG A 110 -1.03 2.42 5.75
N PRO A 111 -2.05 1.79 6.34
CA PRO A 111 -2.21 1.79 7.79
C PRO A 111 -1.18 0.87 8.45
N GLY A 112 -0.45 1.34 9.45
CA GLY A 112 0.48 0.52 10.23
C GLY A 112 0.58 0.99 11.67
N PHE A 113 0.90 0.07 12.58
CA PHE A 113 1.32 0.36 13.96
C PHE A 113 2.85 0.44 14.04
N ASP A 114 3.42 0.82 15.18
CA ASP A 114 4.87 1.03 15.34
C ASP A 114 5.71 -0.22 15.04
N ASP A 115 5.19 -1.41 15.31
CA ASP A 115 5.81 -2.70 14.97
C ASP A 115 5.56 -3.15 13.52
N ASN A 116 4.70 -2.43 12.77
CA ASN A 116 4.21 -2.75 11.43
C ASN A 116 3.51 -4.11 11.32
N LEU A 117 3.00 -4.66 12.42
CA LEU A 117 2.22 -5.88 12.43
C LEU A 117 0.72 -5.56 12.37
N PRO A 118 -0.09 -6.38 11.67
CA PRO A 118 -1.54 -6.25 11.75
C PRO A 118 -2.04 -6.58 13.16
N ALA A 119 -3.09 -5.89 13.59
CA ALA A 119 -3.69 -6.11 14.90
C ALA A 119 -5.22 -6.21 14.80
N LEU A 120 -5.78 -6.99 15.73
CA LEU A 120 -7.20 -7.05 16.00
C LEU A 120 -7.44 -6.48 17.40
N ILE A 121 -8.08 -5.31 17.48
CA ILE A 121 -8.21 -4.53 18.73
C ILE A 121 -9.69 -4.34 19.04
N ARG A 122 -10.09 -4.52 20.30
CA ARG A 122 -11.45 -4.21 20.76
C ARG A 122 -11.42 -2.92 21.57
N ASP A 123 -12.22 -1.93 21.17
CA ASP A 123 -12.32 -0.68 21.91
C ASP A 123 -13.31 -0.76 23.10
N ALA A 124 -13.35 0.31 23.90
CA ALA A 124 -14.22 0.41 25.06
C ALA A 124 -15.72 0.45 24.70
N ALA A 125 -16.07 0.83 23.47
CA ALA A 125 -17.43 0.79 22.95
C ALA A 125 -17.82 -0.60 22.40
N GLY A 126 -16.90 -1.58 22.46
CA GLY A 126 -17.10 -2.94 22.03
C GLY A 126 -16.96 -3.16 20.51
N VAL A 127 -16.45 -2.18 19.77
CA VAL A 127 -16.15 -2.33 18.33
C VAL A 127 -14.81 -3.03 18.17
N TRP A 128 -14.78 -4.04 17.31
CA TRP A 128 -13.54 -4.69 16.87
C TRP A 128 -12.92 -3.91 15.72
N HIS A 129 -11.61 -3.84 15.67
CA HIS A 129 -10.84 -3.14 14.64
C HIS A 129 -9.82 -4.09 14.04
N ALA A 130 -9.93 -4.40 12.75
CA ALA A 130 -8.97 -5.22 12.01
C ALA A 130 -8.13 -4.30 11.12
N ASN A 131 -6.90 -3.98 11.55
CA ASN A 131 -6.12 -2.91 10.91
C ASN A 131 -4.60 -3.12 11.03
N GLY A 132 -3.81 -2.17 10.52
CA GLY A 132 -2.36 -2.15 10.71
C GLY A 132 -1.56 -3.06 9.77
N ALA A 133 -2.19 -3.62 8.72
CA ALA A 133 -1.55 -4.57 7.81
C ALA A 133 -0.42 -3.98 6.94
N PHE A 134 -0.14 -2.69 7.07
CA PHE A 134 0.99 -2.00 6.46
C PHE A 134 1.06 -2.23 4.94
N ARG A 135 2.23 -2.57 4.41
CA ARG A 135 2.45 -2.92 2.98
C ARG A 135 1.99 -4.34 2.64
N HIS A 136 1.44 -5.08 3.59
CA HIS A 136 1.09 -6.49 3.48
C HIS A 136 -0.42 -6.75 3.49
N GLY A 137 -1.25 -5.70 3.36
CA GLY A 137 -2.72 -5.82 3.40
C GLY A 137 -3.30 -6.86 2.43
N PHE A 138 -2.85 -6.90 1.18
CA PHE A 138 -3.29 -7.92 0.22
C PHE A 138 -2.85 -9.35 0.61
N LEU A 139 -1.63 -9.49 1.14
CA LEU A 139 -1.06 -10.79 1.51
C LEU A 139 -1.70 -11.34 2.79
N LEU A 140 -1.91 -10.48 3.78
CA LEU A 140 -2.40 -10.85 5.12
C LEU A 140 -3.91 -10.72 5.26
N GLY A 141 -4.60 -10.17 4.26
CA GLY A 141 -6.05 -9.97 4.27
C GLY A 141 -6.84 -11.24 4.62
N PRO A 142 -6.59 -12.40 3.97
CA PRO A 142 -7.28 -13.65 4.31
C PRO A 142 -7.05 -14.10 5.76
N TRP A 143 -5.82 -13.99 6.24
CA TRP A 143 -5.47 -14.33 7.63
C TRP A 143 -6.19 -13.40 8.62
N LEU A 144 -6.13 -12.09 8.38
CA LEU A 144 -6.76 -11.09 9.25
C LEU A 144 -8.29 -11.23 9.26
N GLY A 145 -8.88 -11.58 8.11
CA GLY A 145 -10.30 -11.91 8.01
C GLY A 145 -10.68 -13.13 8.86
N ALA A 146 -9.89 -14.20 8.83
CA ALA A 146 -10.11 -15.37 9.68
C ALA A 146 -10.01 -15.03 11.18
N GLN A 147 -9.02 -14.22 11.57
CA GLN A 147 -8.89 -13.75 12.95
C GLN A 147 -10.10 -12.92 13.39
N ALA A 148 -10.61 -12.05 12.51
CA ALA A 148 -11.78 -11.23 12.79
C ALA A 148 -13.04 -12.08 12.98
N VAL A 149 -13.27 -13.08 12.13
CA VAL A 149 -14.40 -14.03 12.30
C VAL A 149 -14.32 -14.72 13.65
N SER A 150 -13.16 -15.29 14.00
CA SER A 150 -12.98 -15.99 15.28
C SER A 150 -13.20 -15.11 16.52
N ALA A 151 -13.00 -13.80 16.43
CA ALA A 151 -13.25 -12.86 17.53
C ALA A 151 -14.70 -12.34 17.57
N LEU A 152 -15.40 -12.44 16.45
CA LEU A 152 -16.79 -12.06 16.27
C LEU A 152 -17.75 -13.24 16.45
N ASP A 153 -17.27 -14.47 16.57
CA ASP A 153 -18.06 -15.60 17.07
C ASP A 153 -18.22 -15.53 18.60
#